data_AF-A0A7S2NVA3-F1
#
_entry.id   AF-A0A7S2NVA3-F1
#
_cell.length_a   1.000
_cell.length_b   1.000
_cell.length_c   1.000
_cell.angle_alpha   90.00
_cell.angle_beta   90.00
_cell.angle_gamma   90.00
#
_symmetry.space_group_name_H-M   'P 1'
#
loop_
_entity.id
_entity.type
_entity.pdbx_description
1 polymer ?
#
loop_
_entity_poly.entity_id
_entity_poly.type
_entity_poly.pdbx_seq_one_letter_code
_entity_poly.pdbx_strand_id
1 'polypeptide(L)'
;KKRDLGEFRAILGRHVAEGLVVPTERDPFSVSDDRVGPCIHTVNSQFIVPITHRAGKVSWALMLRPGGRLCDVFVTHGWEEGVYEFIDKVCNSWPAGARHAYCCMLSN
;
A
#
# COMPACT_ATOMS: atom_id res chain seq x y z
N LYS A 1 -8.54 3.78 8.56
CA LYS A 1 -8.70 5.25 8.48
C LYS A 1 -7.81 5.78 7.36
N LYS A 2 -8.13 6.92 6.76
CA LYS A 2 -7.27 7.60 5.76
C LYS A 2 -5.79 7.70 6.20
N ARG A 3 -5.57 7.90 7.50
CA ARG A 3 -4.25 7.91 8.14
C ARG A 3 -3.42 6.64 7.90
N ASP A 4 -4.03 5.44 7.91
CA ASP A 4 -3.30 4.18 7.74
C ASP A 4 -2.67 4.09 6.34
N LEU A 5 -3.36 4.59 5.30
CA LEU A 5 -2.83 4.65 3.93
C LEU A 5 -1.72 5.70 3.78
N GLY A 6 -1.86 6.85 4.44
CA GLY A 6 -0.80 7.87 4.47
C GLY A 6 0.47 7.37 5.15
N GLU A 7 0.33 6.66 6.28
CA GLU A 7 1.47 6.02 6.96
C GLU A 7 2.10 4.93 6.09
N PHE A 8 1.30 4.11 5.42
CA PHE A 8 1.79 3.12 4.46
C PHE A 8 2.64 3.77 3.36
N ARG A 9 2.14 4.83 2.72
CA ARG A 9 2.88 5.58 1.68
C ARG A 9 4.20 6.11 2.22
N ALA A 10 4.19 6.73 3.40
CA ALA A 10 5.40 7.31 4.00
C ALA A 10 6.47 6.25 4.31
N ILE A 11 6.07 5.09 4.82
CA ILE A 11 7.01 3.99 5.10
C ILE A 11 7.58 3.42 3.80
N LEU A 12 6.72 3.19 2.80
CA LEU A 12 7.14 2.69 1.50
C LEU A 12 8.09 3.69 0.79
N GLY A 13 7.78 4.98 0.82
CA GLY A 13 8.64 6.02 0.25
C GLY A 13 10.05 6.01 0.85
N ARG A 14 10.17 5.78 2.17
CA ARG A 14 11.49 5.59 2.80
C ARG A 14 12.20 4.34 2.31
N HIS A 15 11.49 3.21 2.15
CA HIS A 15 12.10 1.99 1.64
C HIS A 15 12.58 2.15 0.19
N VAL A 16 11.87 2.92 -0.64
CA VAL A 16 12.34 3.28 -1.99
C VAL A 16 13.59 4.16 -1.91
N ALA A 17 13.57 5.21 -1.09
CA ALA A 17 14.70 6.12 -0.92
C ALA A 17 15.97 5.44 -0.37
N GLU A 18 15.80 4.43 0.48
CA GLU A 18 16.87 3.62 1.06
C GLU A 18 17.33 2.46 0.14
N GLY A 19 16.71 2.29 -1.03
CA GLY A 19 17.05 1.23 -1.98
C GLY A 19 16.61 -0.18 -1.53
N LEU A 20 15.67 -0.27 -0.58
CA LEU A 20 15.05 -1.52 -0.14
C LEU A 20 13.91 -1.97 -1.06
N VAL A 21 13.31 -1.03 -1.79
CA VAL A 21 12.38 -1.29 -2.89
C VAL A 21 12.99 -0.67 -4.14
N VAL A 22 13.27 -1.49 -5.13
CA VAL A 22 14.03 -1.11 -6.33
C VAL A 22 13.24 -1.36 -7.61
N PRO A 23 13.46 -0.55 -8.67
CA PRO A 23 12.88 -0.79 -9.98
C PRO A 23 13.24 -2.16 -10.53
N THR A 24 12.34 -2.74 -11.31
CA THR A 24 12.54 -4.03 -11.98
C THR A 24 12.31 -3.89 -13.48
N GLU A 25 12.65 -4.91 -14.28
CA GLU A 25 12.35 -4.90 -15.72
C GLU A 25 10.84 -4.77 -16.00
N ARG A 26 9.99 -5.34 -15.12
CA ARG A 26 8.53 -5.28 -15.24
C ARG A 26 7.95 -3.96 -14.72
N ASP A 27 8.64 -3.32 -13.79
CA ASP A 27 8.21 -2.08 -13.15
C ASP A 27 9.39 -1.09 -13.09
N PRO A 28 9.70 -0.43 -14.21
CA PRO A 28 10.84 0.47 -14.32
C PRO A 28 10.51 1.87 -13.76
N PHE A 29 9.97 1.93 -12.54
CA PHE A 29 9.62 3.20 -11.88
C PHE A 29 10.88 4.02 -11.55
N SER A 30 10.74 5.35 -11.44
CA SER A 30 11.85 6.21 -10.99
C SER A 30 11.87 6.30 -9.47
N VAL A 31 13.02 6.10 -8.84
CA VAL A 31 13.17 6.24 -7.38
C VAL A 31 12.91 7.66 -6.86
N SER A 32 13.00 8.66 -7.76
CA SER A 32 12.68 10.06 -7.46
C SER A 32 11.23 10.43 -7.76
N ASP A 33 10.43 9.50 -8.31
CA ASP A 33 9.01 9.75 -8.58
C ASP A 33 8.21 9.70 -7.28
N ASP A 34 7.61 10.84 -6.92
CA ASP A 34 6.75 11.00 -5.78
C ASP A 34 5.25 10.98 -6.14
N ARG A 35 4.91 10.82 -7.43
CA ARG A 35 3.54 10.90 -7.97
C ARG A 35 2.93 9.53 -8.24
N VAL A 36 3.61 8.67 -8.99
CA VAL A 36 3.06 7.35 -9.39
C VAL A 36 3.61 6.24 -8.50
N GLY A 37 4.94 6.19 -8.37
CA GLY A 37 5.65 5.21 -7.55
C GLY A 37 5.67 3.81 -8.15
N PRO A 38 6.21 2.82 -7.40
CA PRO A 38 6.22 1.42 -7.83
C PRO A 38 4.79 0.88 -8.00
N CYS A 39 4.64 -0.05 -8.93
CA CYS A 39 3.38 -0.75 -9.12
C CYS A 39 3.13 -1.78 -8.00
N ILE A 40 1.88 -2.19 -7.83
CA ILE A 40 1.48 -3.05 -6.71
C ILE A 40 2.15 -4.44 -6.76
N HIS A 41 2.54 -4.95 -7.93
CA HIS A 41 3.38 -6.16 -8.01
C HIS A 41 4.71 -6.01 -7.26
N THR A 42 5.43 -4.91 -7.50
CA THR A 42 6.70 -4.60 -6.84
C THR A 42 6.52 -4.38 -5.35
N VAL A 43 5.50 -3.59 -4.98
CA VAL A 43 5.19 -3.31 -3.57
C VAL A 43 4.85 -4.60 -2.83
N ASN A 44 4.06 -5.48 -3.42
CA ASN A 44 3.68 -6.72 -2.76
C ASN A 44 4.90 -7.63 -2.54
N SER A 45 5.71 -7.83 -3.58
CA SER A 45 6.85 -8.76 -3.55
C SER A 45 8.04 -8.27 -2.74
N GLN A 46 8.38 -6.98 -2.81
CA GLN A 46 9.58 -6.43 -2.17
C GLN A 46 9.30 -5.79 -0.80
N PHE A 47 8.06 -5.38 -0.53
CA PHE A 47 7.72 -4.65 0.70
C PHE A 47 6.71 -5.39 1.58
N ILE A 48 5.51 -5.66 1.08
CA ILE A 48 4.42 -6.22 1.90
C ILE A 48 4.74 -7.65 2.35
N VAL A 49 5.03 -8.56 1.40
CA VAL A 49 5.28 -9.99 1.70
C VAL A 49 6.46 -10.18 2.65
N PRO A 50 7.64 -9.55 2.44
CA PRO A 50 8.77 -9.73 3.35
C PRO A 50 8.49 -9.26 4.79
N ILE A 51 7.72 -8.18 4.97
CA ILE A 51 7.34 -7.68 6.29
C ILE A 51 6.32 -8.61 6.95
N THR A 52 5.26 -8.95 6.25
CA THR A 52 4.17 -9.79 6.76
C THR A 52 4.61 -11.23 7.06
N HIS A 53 5.55 -11.78 6.28
CA HIS A 53 6.16 -13.08 6.58
C HIS A 53 6.92 -13.07 7.90
N ARG A 54 7.71 -12.03 8.19
CA ARG A 54 8.41 -11.89 9.47
C ARG A 54 7.45 -11.71 10.65
N ALA A 55 6.25 -11.20 10.39
CA ALA A 55 5.18 -11.05 11.37
C ALA A 55 4.29 -12.31 11.55
N GLY A 56 4.67 -13.45 10.98
CA GLY A 56 3.92 -14.71 11.12
C GLY A 56 2.98 -15.03 9.95
N LYS A 57 3.24 -14.48 8.76
CA LYS A 57 2.47 -14.72 7.52
C LYS A 57 1.00 -14.27 7.62
N VAL A 58 0.78 -13.14 8.28
CA VAL A 58 -0.54 -12.49 8.37
C VAL A 58 -0.61 -11.34 7.38
N SER A 59 -1.78 -11.10 6.76
CA SER A 59 -1.94 -9.97 5.84
C SER A 59 -1.59 -8.63 6.50
N TRP A 60 -1.15 -7.65 5.71
CA TRP A 60 -0.80 -6.32 6.24
C TRP A 60 -1.94 -5.70 7.05
N ALA A 61 -3.18 -5.82 6.55
CA ALA A 61 -4.36 -5.29 7.23
C ALA A 61 -4.56 -5.90 8.63
N LEU A 62 -4.38 -7.21 8.78
CA LEU A 62 -4.49 -7.90 10.06
C LEU A 62 -3.28 -7.66 10.96
N MET A 63 -2.07 -7.54 10.39
CA MET A 63 -0.87 -7.13 11.12
C MET A 63 -1.09 -5.77 11.82
N LEU A 64 -1.68 -4.81 11.10
CA LEU A 64 -1.95 -3.48 11.63
C LEU A 64 -3.14 -3.46 12.61
N ARG A 65 -4.16 -4.30 12.37
CA ARG A 65 -5.40 -4.37 13.16
C ARG A 65 -5.81 -5.83 13.41
N PRO A 66 -5.24 -6.50 14.43
CA PRO A 66 -5.47 -7.94 14.64
C PRO A 66 -6.93 -8.34 14.88
N GLY A 67 -7.74 -7.44 15.47
CA GLY A 67 -9.18 -7.67 15.68
C GLY A 67 -10.08 -7.27 14.50
N GLY A 68 -9.49 -6.88 13.37
CA GLY A 68 -10.22 -6.32 12.23
C GLY A 68 -10.92 -4.99 12.55
N ARG A 69 -11.66 -4.46 11.56
CA ARG A 69 -12.50 -3.27 11.67
C ARG A 69 -13.73 -3.42 10.77
N LEU A 70 -14.87 -2.88 11.20
CA LEU A 70 -16.01 -2.68 10.30
C LEU A 70 -15.62 -1.69 9.21
N CYS A 71 -15.78 -2.10 7.96
CA CYS A 71 -15.40 -1.32 6.78
C CYS A 71 -16.60 -0.57 6.23
N ASP A 72 -16.40 0.71 5.96
CA ASP A 72 -17.40 1.58 5.34
C ASP A 72 -17.19 1.67 3.82
N VAL A 73 -15.95 1.45 3.38
CA VAL A 73 -15.51 1.58 1.98
C VAL A 73 -14.78 0.32 1.55
N PHE A 74 -15.04 -0.11 0.32
CA PHE A 74 -14.29 -1.18 -0.33
C PHE A 74 -13.49 -0.57 -1.49
N VAL A 75 -12.18 -0.86 -1.54
CA VAL A 75 -11.27 -0.32 -2.55
C VAL A 75 -10.56 -1.46 -3.26
N THR A 76 -10.76 -1.52 -4.58
CA THR A 76 -10.04 -2.41 -5.50
C THR A 76 -8.85 -1.72 -6.12
N HIS A 77 -7.85 -2.48 -6.56
CA HIS A 77 -6.68 -1.96 -7.27
C HIS A 77 -6.39 -2.79 -8.52
N GLY A 78 -5.65 -2.20 -9.46
CA GLY A 78 -4.97 -2.95 -10.52
C GLY A 78 -3.55 -3.32 -10.11
N TRP A 79 -3.07 -4.52 -10.45
CA TRP A 79 -1.71 -4.93 -10.06
C TRP A 79 -0.58 -4.08 -10.69
N GLU A 80 -0.83 -3.53 -11.87
CA GLU A 80 0.10 -2.63 -12.59
C GLU A 80 -0.11 -1.15 -12.20
N GLU A 81 -0.99 -0.86 -11.25
CA GLU A 81 -1.26 0.52 -10.79
C GLU A 81 -0.14 1.02 -9.88
N GLY A 82 0.28 2.28 -10.07
CA GLY A 82 1.23 2.96 -9.20
C GLY A 82 0.65 3.22 -7.82
N VAL A 83 1.32 2.72 -6.78
CA VAL A 83 0.76 2.71 -5.42
C VAL A 83 0.63 4.10 -4.79
N TYR A 84 1.50 5.06 -5.17
CA TYR A 84 1.43 6.42 -4.64
C TYR A 84 0.19 7.13 -5.20
N GLU A 85 0.04 7.09 -6.52
CA GLU A 85 -1.13 7.65 -7.20
C GLU A 85 -2.43 7.01 -6.69
N PHE A 86 -2.45 5.69 -6.56
CA PHE A 86 -3.58 4.95 -5.99
C PHE A 86 -3.96 5.47 -4.60
N ILE A 87 -2.99 5.57 -3.68
CA ILE A 87 -3.24 6.04 -2.31
C ILE A 87 -3.78 7.47 -2.31
N ASP A 88 -3.22 8.37 -3.14
CA ASP A 88 -3.71 9.75 -3.23
C ASP A 88 -5.14 9.81 -3.76
N LYS A 89 -5.46 9.06 -4.81
CA LYS A 89 -6.82 8.99 -5.37
C LYS A 89 -7.83 8.50 -4.33
N VAL A 90 -7.50 7.44 -3.60
CA VAL A 90 -8.36 6.90 -2.53
C VAL A 90 -8.53 7.92 -1.41
N CYS A 91 -7.44 8.58 -1.01
CA CYS A 91 -7.44 9.60 0.03
C CYS A 91 -8.26 10.83 -0.36
N ASN A 92 -8.19 11.26 -1.61
CA ASN A 92 -8.90 12.44 -2.13
C ASN A 92 -10.37 12.15 -2.43
N SER A 93 -10.70 10.90 -2.74
CA SER A 93 -12.07 10.46 -3.02
C SER A 93 -12.77 9.87 -1.78
N TRP A 94 -12.22 10.10 -0.59
CA TRP A 94 -12.71 9.48 0.63
C TRP A 94 -14.13 9.97 1.00
N PRO A 95 -15.13 9.08 1.11
CA PRO A 95 -16.51 9.49 1.41
C PRO A 95 -16.64 10.19 2.77
N ALA A 96 -17.50 11.21 2.83
CA ALA A 96 -17.79 11.91 4.07
C ALA A 96 -18.38 10.94 5.12
N GLY A 97 -17.87 11.00 6.35
CA GLY A 97 -18.31 10.13 7.45
C GLY A 97 -17.72 8.72 7.47
N ALA A 98 -17.12 8.25 6.37
CA ALA A 98 -16.46 6.94 6.34
C ALA A 98 -15.21 6.90 7.23
N ARG A 99 -15.04 5.84 8.01
CA ARG A 99 -13.96 5.70 9.00
C ARG A 99 -12.91 4.69 8.57
N HIS A 100 -13.31 3.59 7.94
CA HIS A 100 -12.40 2.52 7.56
C HIS A 100 -12.66 2.09 6.12
N ALA A 101 -11.59 1.73 5.42
CA ALA A 101 -11.66 1.09 4.12
C ALA A 101 -11.01 -0.28 4.21
N TYR A 102 -11.59 -1.23 3.50
CA TYR A 102 -10.90 -2.43 3.08
C TYR A 102 -10.20 -2.14 1.76
N CYS A 103 -8.90 -2.43 1.68
CA CYS A 103 -8.09 -2.27 0.48
C CYS A 103 -7.47 -3.61 0.12
N CYS A 104 -7.84 -4.18 -1.03
CA CYS A 104 -7.47 -5.56 -1.33
C CYS A 104 -5.95 -5.77 -1.51
N MET A 105 -5.17 -4.75 -1.90
CA MET A 105 -3.70 -4.87 -1.99
C MET A 105 -3.02 -5.11 -0.63
N LEU A 106 -3.70 -4.77 0.47
CA LEU A 106 -3.20 -4.94 1.85
C LEU A 106 -3.70 -6.24 2.51
N SER A 107 -4.41 -7.08 1.74
CA SER A 107 -4.99 -8.35 2.19
C SER A 107 -4.26 -9.56 1.61
N ASN A 108 -2.94 -9.44 1.51
CA ASN A 108 -2.02 -10.42 0.94
C ASN A 108 -1.89 -11.72 1.74
#